data_AF-A0A327RMP1-F1
#
_entry.id   AF-A0A327RMP1-F1
#
_cell.length_a   1.000
_cell.length_b   1.000
_cell.length_c   1.000
_cell.angle_alpha   90.00
_cell.angle_beta   90.00
_cell.angle_gamma   90.00
#
_symmetry.space_group_name_H-M   'P 1'
#
loop_
_entity.id
_entity.type
_entity.pdbx_description
1 polymer ?
#
loop_
_entity_poly.entity_id
_entity_poly.type
_entity_poly.pdbx_seq_one_letter_code
_entity_poly.pdbx_strand_id
1 'polypeptide(L)'
;MIENLNYEKASDREILLYTCLGEALCAVQILEDALSHAIVLKKTEPNQKDIANTILKKQQKYTLGKAIFLAKKESLLPEPLIKEMIKIRDERNWLIHESVIENKEDYKSNNFFKRLSEKSKFIVLKANKLQVTIELDLIRYSEKKGIDTSNIRNFICKHYGLNF
;
A
#
# COMPACT_ATOMS: atom_id res chain seq x y z
N MET A 1 29.49 -26.29 -14.60
CA MET A 1 28.08 -26.42 -14.22
C MET A 1 28.04 -26.51 -12.70
N ILE A 2 27.31 -25.65 -11.98
CA ILE A 2 27.24 -25.75 -10.51
C ILE A 2 26.23 -26.87 -10.22
N GLU A 3 26.74 -28.06 -9.91
CA GLU A 3 25.93 -29.28 -9.90
C GLU A 3 25.18 -29.51 -8.57
N ASN A 4 25.56 -28.85 -7.48
CA ASN A 4 24.86 -28.98 -6.20
C ASN A 4 24.93 -27.68 -5.38
N LEU A 5 23.81 -26.94 -5.33
CA LEU A 5 23.59 -25.89 -4.33
C LEU A 5 22.94 -26.53 -3.11
N ASN A 6 23.69 -26.66 -2.01
CA ASN A 6 23.11 -27.06 -0.72
C ASN A 6 22.38 -25.85 -0.11
N TYR A 7 21.07 -25.92 -0.04
CA TYR A 7 20.25 -24.93 0.65
C TYR A 7 20.12 -25.30 2.12
N GLU A 8 20.55 -24.38 2.99
CA GLU A 8 20.28 -24.50 4.43
C GLU A 8 18.82 -24.17 4.72
N LYS A 9 18.27 -24.78 5.78
CA LYS A 9 16.95 -24.41 6.28
C LYS A 9 17.03 -23.00 6.87
N ALA A 10 16.03 -22.18 6.59
CA ALA A 10 15.88 -20.88 7.22
C ALA A 10 15.75 -21.03 8.74
N SER A 11 16.51 -20.22 9.46
CA SER A 11 16.38 -20.03 10.91
C SER A 11 15.08 -19.32 11.26
N ASP A 12 14.63 -19.40 12.52
CA ASP A 12 13.44 -18.69 13.00
C ASP A 12 13.51 -17.18 12.76
N ARG A 13 14.72 -16.60 12.77
CA ARG A 13 14.94 -15.17 12.52
C ARG A 13 14.73 -14.82 11.05
N GLU A 14 15.21 -15.67 10.15
CA GLU A 14 14.97 -15.52 8.71
C GLU A 14 13.50 -15.69 8.39
N ILE A 15 12.85 -16.70 8.96
CA ILE A 15 11.41 -16.92 8.84
C ILE A 15 10.65 -15.67 9.27
N LEU A 16 10.92 -15.12 10.47
CA LEU A 16 10.27 -13.92 10.96
C LEU A 16 10.47 -12.72 10.02
N LEU A 17 11.70 -12.49 9.54
CA LEU A 17 11.99 -11.41 8.61
C LEU A 17 11.21 -11.59 7.31
N TYR A 18 11.23 -12.78 6.72
CA TYR A 18 10.53 -13.06 5.46
C TYR A 18 9.02 -12.89 5.61
N THR A 19 8.44 -13.29 6.75
CA THR A 19 7.05 -13.01 7.08
C THR A 19 6.79 -11.51 7.12
N CYS A 20 7.61 -10.72 7.84
CA CYS A 20 7.44 -9.27 7.92
C CYS A 20 7.55 -8.60 6.53
N LEU A 21 8.49 -9.03 5.70
CA LEU A 21 8.66 -8.55 4.33
C LEU A 21 7.44 -8.89 3.46
N GLY A 22 6.92 -10.12 3.58
CA GLY A 22 5.72 -10.56 2.88
C GLY A 22 4.48 -9.76 3.30
N GLU A 23 4.29 -9.53 4.59
CA GLU A 23 3.21 -8.68 5.12
C GLU A 23 3.31 -7.25 4.58
N ALA A 24 4.51 -6.67 4.57
CA ALA A 24 4.74 -5.33 4.03
C ALA A 24 4.42 -5.25 2.54
N LEU A 25 4.79 -6.27 1.76
CA LEU A 25 4.44 -6.36 0.35
C LEU A 25 2.92 -6.41 0.15
N CYS A 26 2.22 -7.29 0.87
CA CYS A 26 0.77 -7.40 0.78
C CYS A 26 0.08 -6.09 1.14
N ALA A 27 0.48 -5.45 2.25
CA ALA A 27 -0.10 -4.19 2.69
C ALA A 27 0.09 -3.06 1.66
N VAL A 28 1.27 -2.99 1.02
CA VAL A 28 1.53 -2.04 -0.06
C VAL A 28 0.66 -2.32 -1.29
N GLN A 29 0.51 -3.57 -1.70
CA GLN A 29 -0.34 -3.94 -2.84
C GLN A 29 -1.82 -3.66 -2.59
N ILE A 30 -2.30 -3.87 -1.36
CA ILE A 30 -3.66 -3.49 -0.95
C ILE A 30 -3.83 -1.97 -1.04
N LEU A 31 -2.84 -1.20 -0.56
CA LEU A 31 -2.85 0.26 -0.70
C LEU A 31 -2.84 0.71 -2.17
N GLU A 32 -2.07 0.05 -3.02
CA GLU A 32 -2.03 0.30 -4.48
C GLU A 32 -3.41 0.10 -5.11
N ASP A 33 -4.11 -0.98 -4.74
CA ASP A 33 -5.44 -1.28 -5.25
C ASP A 33 -6.51 -0.30 -4.71
N ALA A 34 -6.46 0.06 -3.43
CA ALA A 34 -7.33 1.07 -2.84
C ALA A 34 -7.18 2.43 -3.52
N LEU A 35 -5.93 2.85 -3.78
CA LEU A 35 -5.63 4.07 -4.52
C LEU A 35 -6.13 3.99 -5.98
N SER A 36 -5.97 2.85 -6.63
CA SER A 36 -6.46 2.62 -8.00
C SER A 36 -7.97 2.77 -8.10
N HIS A 37 -8.71 2.16 -7.16
CA HIS A 37 -10.15 2.32 -7.06
C HIS A 37 -10.54 3.77 -6.80
N ALA A 38 -9.84 4.46 -5.90
CA ALA A 38 -10.12 5.86 -5.59
C ALA A 38 -9.95 6.77 -6.82
N ILE A 39 -8.87 6.56 -7.59
CA ILE A 39 -8.64 7.28 -8.84
C ILE A 39 -9.77 7.02 -9.83
N VAL A 40 -10.18 5.77 -10.02
CA VAL A 40 -11.25 5.40 -10.96
C VAL A 40 -12.56 6.08 -10.57
N LEU A 41 -12.99 5.91 -9.31
CA LEU A 41 -14.26 6.45 -8.82
C LEU A 41 -14.33 7.99 -8.91
N LYS A 42 -13.20 8.68 -8.75
CA LYS A 42 -13.14 10.14 -8.87
C LYS A 42 -13.05 10.63 -10.32
N LYS A 43 -12.77 9.74 -11.27
CA LYS A 43 -12.68 10.04 -12.71
C LYS A 43 -13.92 9.64 -13.51
N THR A 44 -14.87 8.97 -12.88
CA THR A 44 -16.07 8.45 -13.53
C THR A 44 -17.33 8.84 -12.78
N GLU A 45 -18.46 8.79 -13.46
CA GLU A 45 -19.79 8.97 -12.88
C GLU A 45 -20.45 7.62 -12.57
N PRO A 46 -21.45 7.57 -11.66
CA PRO A 46 -22.10 6.32 -11.24
C PRO A 46 -22.70 5.48 -12.38
N ASN A 47 -23.14 6.12 -13.47
CA ASN A 47 -23.69 5.46 -14.65
C ASN A 47 -22.62 4.93 -15.63
N GLN A 48 -21.33 5.15 -15.37
CA GLN A 48 -20.22 4.79 -16.27
C GLN A 48 -19.49 3.51 -15.84
N LYS A 49 -20.21 2.49 -15.36
CA LYS A 49 -19.62 1.26 -14.80
C LYS A 49 -18.62 0.56 -15.73
N ASP A 50 -18.95 0.41 -17.01
CA ASP A 50 -18.08 -0.32 -17.95
C ASP A 50 -16.79 0.46 -18.28
N ILE A 51 -16.89 1.78 -18.34
CA ILE A 51 -15.75 2.68 -18.47
C ILE A 51 -14.88 2.59 -17.21
N ALA A 52 -15.49 2.67 -16.03
CA ALA A 52 -14.80 2.53 -14.75
C ALA A 52 -14.04 1.20 -14.66
N ASN A 53 -14.68 0.08 -15.01
CA ASN A 53 -14.04 -1.24 -15.03
C ASN A 53 -12.85 -1.31 -16.00
N THR A 54 -12.97 -0.67 -17.16
CA THR A 54 -11.89 -0.62 -18.16
C THR A 54 -10.70 0.19 -17.64
N ILE A 55 -10.95 1.34 -17.00
CA ILE A 55 -9.91 2.15 -16.40
C ILE A 55 -9.26 1.41 -15.23
N LEU A 56 -10.05 0.74 -14.37
CA LEU A 56 -9.56 -0.01 -13.22
C LEU A 56 -8.59 -1.11 -13.62
N LYS A 57 -8.94 -1.93 -14.62
CA LYS A 57 -8.04 -2.97 -15.15
C LYS A 57 -6.69 -2.44 -15.63
N LYS A 58 -6.64 -1.19 -16.08
CA LYS A 58 -5.39 -0.51 -16.45
C LYS A 58 -4.65 0.02 -15.22
N GLN A 59 -5.37 0.63 -14.27
CA GLN A 59 -4.81 1.20 -13.05
C GLN A 59 -4.18 0.12 -12.14
N GLN A 60 -4.81 -1.06 -12.02
CA GLN A 60 -4.29 -2.17 -11.21
C GLN A 60 -2.95 -2.74 -11.69
N LYS A 61 -2.49 -2.37 -12.89
CA LYS A 61 -1.16 -2.70 -13.39
C LYS A 61 -0.09 -1.69 -12.97
N TYR A 62 -0.48 -0.59 -12.34
CA TYR A 62 0.43 0.46 -11.92
C TYR A 62 1.01 0.15 -10.54
N THR A 63 2.30 0.44 -10.40
CA THR A 63 2.95 0.46 -9.09
C THR A 63 2.47 1.65 -8.27
N LEU A 64 2.67 1.60 -6.94
CA LEU A 64 2.34 2.69 -6.02
C LEU A 64 2.86 4.04 -6.50
N GLY A 65 4.11 4.09 -6.97
CA GLY A 65 4.71 5.31 -7.49
C GLY A 65 3.96 5.89 -8.69
N LYS A 66 3.52 5.03 -9.61
CA LYS A 66 2.76 5.45 -10.79
C LYS A 66 1.33 5.88 -10.44
N ALA A 67 0.66 5.18 -9.53
CA ALA A 67 -0.66 5.55 -9.04
C ALA A 67 -0.63 6.89 -8.28
N ILE A 68 0.35 7.11 -7.39
CA ILE A 68 0.57 8.39 -6.70
C ILE A 68 0.79 9.52 -7.71
N PHE A 69 1.64 9.29 -8.72
CA PHE A 69 1.90 10.29 -9.76
C PHE A 69 0.61 10.71 -10.47
N LEU A 70 -0.26 9.76 -10.84
CA LEU A 70 -1.53 10.06 -11.49
C LEU A 70 -2.49 10.81 -10.58
N ALA A 71 -2.66 10.35 -9.33
CA ALA A 71 -3.52 11.02 -8.36
C ALA A 71 -3.09 12.47 -8.12
N LYS A 72 -1.77 12.72 -8.05
CA LYS A 72 -1.21 14.07 -7.91
C LYS A 72 -1.41 14.91 -9.17
N LYS A 73 -1.08 14.36 -10.35
CA LYS A 73 -1.18 15.07 -11.64
C LYS A 73 -2.60 15.57 -11.91
N GLU A 74 -3.59 14.79 -11.52
CA GLU A 74 -5.00 15.06 -11.75
C GLU A 74 -5.71 15.67 -10.53
N SER A 75 -4.97 16.01 -9.47
CA SER A 75 -5.50 16.63 -8.24
C SER A 75 -6.68 15.85 -7.62
N LEU A 76 -6.63 14.51 -7.65
CA LEU A 76 -7.74 13.65 -7.25
C LEU A 76 -7.82 13.42 -5.74
N LEU A 77 -6.74 13.63 -5.01
CA LEU A 77 -6.67 13.41 -3.56
C LEU A 77 -6.12 14.64 -2.85
N PRO A 78 -6.46 14.83 -1.55
CA PRO A 78 -5.88 15.90 -0.76
C PRO A 78 -4.35 15.83 -0.72
N GLU A 79 -3.68 16.99 -0.85
CA GLU A 79 -2.22 17.08 -0.83
C GLU A 79 -1.58 16.45 0.43
N PRO A 80 -2.13 16.58 1.65
CA PRO A 80 -1.59 15.88 2.82
C PRO A 80 -1.56 14.35 2.66
N LEU A 81 -2.58 13.77 2.03
CA LEU A 81 -2.66 12.33 1.77
C LEU A 81 -1.62 11.91 0.73
N ILE A 82 -1.44 12.69 -0.35
CA ILE A 82 -0.38 12.46 -1.33
C ILE A 82 1.00 12.47 -0.67
N LYS A 83 1.28 13.44 0.22
CA LYS A 83 2.55 13.55 0.93
C LYS A 83 2.84 12.32 1.79
N GLU A 84 1.86 11.81 2.54
CA GLU A 84 2.06 10.60 3.33
C GLU A 84 2.26 9.35 2.47
N MET A 85 1.57 9.23 1.32
CA MET A 85 1.79 8.13 0.38
C MET A 85 3.19 8.17 -0.25
N ILE A 86 3.73 9.36 -0.54
CA ILE A 86 5.10 9.53 -1.02
C ILE A 86 6.11 8.99 0.00
N LYS A 87 5.93 9.29 1.29
CA LYS A 87 6.80 8.76 2.35
C LYS A 87 6.80 7.23 2.37
N ILE A 88 5.64 6.60 2.21
CA ILE A 88 5.54 5.12 2.18
C ILE A 88 6.13 4.53 0.91
N ARG A 89 5.97 5.18 -0.24
CA ARG A 89 6.67 4.80 -1.46
C ARG A 89 8.19 4.80 -1.24
N ASP A 90 8.72 5.85 -0.61
CA ASP A 90 10.16 6.00 -0.39
C ASP A 90 10.70 4.96 0.59
N GLU A 91 9.98 4.68 1.69
CA GLU A 91 10.32 3.59 2.63
C GLU A 91 10.29 2.21 1.97
N ARG A 92 9.28 1.94 1.12
CA ARG A 92 9.23 0.71 0.32
C ARG A 92 10.39 0.64 -0.66
N ASN A 93 10.72 1.74 -1.33
CA ASN A 93 11.80 1.76 -2.31
C ASN A 93 13.14 1.47 -1.63
N TRP A 94 13.39 2.10 -0.49
CA TRP A 94 14.56 1.81 0.34
C TRP A 94 14.60 0.32 0.71
N LEU A 95 13.48 -0.24 1.18
CA LEU A 95 13.41 -1.65 1.58
C LEU A 95 13.77 -2.60 0.44
N ILE A 96 13.27 -2.34 -0.78
CA ILE A 96 13.47 -3.23 -1.94
C ILE A 96 14.84 -3.01 -2.60
N HIS A 97 15.29 -1.77 -2.71
CA HIS A 97 16.42 -1.40 -3.59
C HIS A 97 17.70 -1.10 -2.83
N GLU A 98 17.61 -0.60 -1.60
CA GLU A 98 18.76 -0.01 -0.90
C GLU A 98 19.16 -0.83 0.34
N SER A 99 18.21 -1.52 0.97
CA SER A 99 18.40 -2.19 2.27
C SER A 99 19.59 -3.16 2.29
N VAL A 100 19.77 -4.00 1.27
CA VAL A 100 20.89 -4.94 1.19
C VAL A 100 22.18 -4.25 0.77
N ILE A 101 22.11 -3.28 -0.15
CA ILE A 101 23.29 -2.56 -0.65
C ILE A 101 23.96 -1.78 0.48
N GLU A 102 23.17 -1.04 1.26
CA GLU A 102 23.66 -0.25 2.39
C GLU A 102 24.22 -1.09 3.53
N ASN A 103 23.84 -2.37 3.62
CA ASN A 103 24.22 -3.25 4.71
C ASN A 103 24.98 -4.48 4.20
N LYS A 104 25.67 -4.38 3.05
CA LYS A 104 26.30 -5.52 2.36
C LYS A 104 27.26 -6.32 3.26
N GLU A 105 27.98 -5.63 4.14
CA GLU A 105 28.94 -6.25 5.06
C GLU A 105 28.25 -6.86 6.32
N ASP A 106 26.99 -6.53 6.57
CA ASP A 106 26.26 -6.86 7.82
C ASP A 106 24.87 -7.49 7.58
N TYR A 107 24.53 -7.88 6.34
CA TYR A 107 23.17 -8.29 5.94
C TYR A 107 22.67 -9.60 6.58
N LYS A 108 23.52 -10.29 7.35
CA LYS A 108 23.16 -11.49 8.14
C LYS A 108 23.20 -11.25 9.64
N SER A 109 23.41 -10.02 10.10
CA SER A 109 23.53 -9.70 11.51
C SER A 109 22.17 -9.55 12.18
N ASN A 110 22.14 -9.77 13.49
CA ASN A 110 20.94 -9.53 14.29
C ASN A 110 20.43 -8.09 14.19
N ASN A 111 21.34 -7.12 14.05
CA ASN A 111 20.97 -5.72 13.92
C ASN A 111 20.27 -5.47 12.59
N PHE A 112 20.78 -6.05 11.50
CA PHE A 112 20.14 -6.00 10.19
C PHE A 112 18.74 -6.62 10.20
N PHE A 113 18.60 -7.86 10.70
CA PHE A 113 17.31 -8.55 10.80
C PHE A 113 16.28 -7.73 11.60
N LYS A 114 16.69 -7.16 12.74
CA LYS A 114 15.83 -6.33 13.58
C LYS A 114 15.38 -5.06 12.85
N ARG A 115 16.33 -4.31 12.27
CA ARG A 115 16.04 -3.06 11.54
C ARG A 115 15.08 -3.28 10.38
N LEU A 116 15.28 -4.33 9.58
CA LEU A 116 14.38 -4.62 8.45
C LEU A 116 13.00 -5.06 8.93
N SER A 117 12.92 -5.88 9.98
CA SER A 117 11.63 -6.31 10.54
C SER A 117 10.84 -5.11 11.08
N GLU A 118 11.50 -4.20 11.79
CA GLU A 118 10.90 -2.96 12.31
C GLU A 118 10.41 -2.04 11.18
N LYS A 119 11.24 -1.81 10.15
CA LYS A 119 10.83 -1.02 8.98
C LYS A 119 9.67 -1.66 8.21
N SER A 120 9.68 -2.99 8.05
CA SER A 120 8.60 -3.71 7.38
C SER A 120 7.28 -3.55 8.15
N LYS A 121 7.29 -3.73 9.48
CA LYS A 121 6.12 -3.50 10.33
C LYS A 121 5.63 -2.05 10.30
N PHE A 122 6.56 -1.09 10.23
CA PHE A 122 6.21 0.32 10.06
C PHE A 122 5.48 0.57 8.73
N ILE A 123 5.97 -0.02 7.63
CA ILE A 123 5.33 0.05 6.31
C ILE A 123 3.92 -0.55 6.37
N VAL A 124 3.75 -1.74 6.97
CA VAL A 124 2.43 -2.38 7.15
C VAL A 124 1.47 -1.44 7.87
N LEU A 125 1.86 -0.95 9.05
CA LEU A 125 1.01 -0.08 9.87
C LEU A 125 0.58 1.18 9.10
N LYS A 126 1.52 1.81 8.40
CA LYS A 126 1.25 3.03 7.66
C LYS A 126 0.42 2.80 6.41
N ALA A 127 0.68 1.72 5.67
CA ALA A 127 -0.11 1.36 4.49
C ALA A 127 -1.58 1.11 4.87
N ASN A 128 -1.82 0.36 5.96
CA ASN A 128 -3.18 0.13 6.47
C ASN A 128 -3.87 1.44 6.88
N LYS A 129 -3.16 2.34 7.58
CA LYS A 129 -3.72 3.66 7.95
C LYS A 129 -4.07 4.51 6.72
N LEU A 130 -3.24 4.46 5.68
CA LEU A 130 -3.47 5.18 4.43
C LEU A 130 -4.63 4.61 3.65
N GLN A 131 -4.79 3.28 3.61
CA GLN A 131 -5.95 2.63 3.03
C GLN A 131 -7.24 3.17 3.66
N VAL A 132 -7.34 3.14 4.99
CA VAL A 132 -8.51 3.68 5.72
C VAL A 132 -8.72 5.16 5.38
N THR A 133 -7.64 5.94 5.29
CA THR A 133 -7.74 7.37 4.94
C THR A 133 -8.28 7.59 3.53
N ILE A 134 -7.89 6.77 2.56
CA ILE A 134 -8.41 6.80 1.19
C ILE A 134 -9.90 6.43 1.17
N GLU A 135 -10.29 5.38 1.89
CA GLU A 135 -11.69 4.93 1.98
C GLU A 135 -12.60 6.02 2.59
N LEU A 136 -12.13 6.69 3.64
CA LEU A 136 -12.86 7.82 4.25
C LEU A 136 -12.93 9.05 3.34
N ASP A 137 -11.87 9.34 2.58
CA ASP A 137 -11.89 10.40 1.58
C ASP A 137 -12.88 10.09 0.46
N LEU A 138 -13.00 8.83 0.03
CA LEU A 138 -14.00 8.39 -0.94
C LEU A 138 -15.43 8.51 -0.43
N ILE A 139 -15.68 8.14 0.84
CA ILE A 139 -16.99 8.37 1.47
C ILE A 139 -17.37 9.84 1.37
N ARG A 140 -16.48 10.74 1.82
CA ARG A 140 -16.71 12.20 1.80
C ARG A 140 -16.94 12.73 0.38
N TYR A 141 -16.20 12.20 -0.60
CA TYR A 141 -16.37 12.56 -2.00
C TYR A 141 -17.75 12.13 -2.55
N SER A 142 -18.15 10.89 -2.29
CA SER A 142 -19.44 10.35 -2.73
C SER A 142 -20.62 11.10 -2.08
N GLU A 143 -20.52 11.43 -0.79
CA GLU A 143 -21.55 12.22 -0.08
C GLU A 143 -21.71 13.61 -0.68
N LYS A 144 -20.61 14.28 -1.06
CA LYS A 144 -20.66 15.56 -1.77
C LYS A 144 -21.34 15.46 -3.13
N LYS A 145 -21.37 14.27 -3.73
CA LYS A 145 -22.12 13.97 -4.96
C LYS A 145 -23.57 13.53 -4.70
N GLY A 146 -24.03 13.55 -3.45
CA GLY A 146 -25.40 13.17 -3.08
C GLY A 146 -25.63 11.65 -3.01
N ILE A 147 -24.56 10.85 -2.97
CA ILE A 147 -24.65 9.40 -2.82
C ILE A 147 -24.76 9.07 -1.32
N ASP A 148 -25.79 8.32 -0.94
CA ASP A 148 -25.89 7.79 0.43
C ASP A 148 -24.82 6.71 0.67
N THR A 149 -23.99 6.94 1.68
CA THR A 149 -22.91 6.03 2.08
C THR A 149 -23.10 5.47 3.49
N SER A 150 -24.28 5.63 4.10
CA SER A 150 -24.56 5.22 5.49
C SER A 150 -24.17 3.76 5.77
N ASN A 151 -24.52 2.84 4.86
CA ASN A 151 -24.16 1.43 4.97
C ASN A 151 -22.65 1.18 4.89
N ILE A 152 -21.96 1.92 4.01
CA ILE A 152 -20.50 1.82 3.83
C ILE A 152 -19.79 2.34 5.09
N ARG A 153 -20.26 3.47 5.63
CA ARG A 153 -19.74 4.05 6.86
C ARG A 153 -19.89 3.07 8.03
N ASN A 154 -21.07 2.48 8.20
CA ASN A 154 -21.31 1.46 9.24
C ASN A 154 -20.39 0.25 9.09
N PHE A 155 -20.18 -0.22 7.86
CA PHE A 155 -19.26 -1.32 7.57
C PHE A 155 -17.82 -0.97 7.97
N ILE A 156 -17.31 0.20 7.55
CA ILE A 156 -15.95 0.66 7.85
C ILE A 156 -15.76 0.86 9.36
N CYS A 157 -16.75 1.43 10.07
CA CYS A 157 -16.71 1.56 11.53
C CYS A 157 -16.55 0.21 12.20
N LYS A 158 -17.36 -0.78 11.81
CA LYS A 158 -17.31 -2.12 12.37
C LYS A 158 -16.02 -2.84 12.02
N HIS A 159 -15.55 -2.72 10.77
CA HIS A 159 -14.38 -3.43 10.28
C HIS A 159 -13.08 -2.94 10.92
N TYR A 160 -12.94 -1.62 11.10
CA TYR A 160 -11.72 -1.02 11.65
C TYR A 160 -11.83 -0.57 13.12
N GLY A 161 -13.00 -0.69 13.75
CA GLY A 161 -13.24 -0.24 15.12
C GLY A 161 -13.22 1.28 15.28
N LEU A 162 -13.76 2.03 14.31
CA LEU A 162 -13.83 3.49 14.34
C LEU A 162 -15.14 3.98 14.97
N ASN A 163 -15.09 5.08 15.72
CA ASN A 163 -16.25 5.82 16.22
C ASN A 163 -16.27 7.19 15.54
N PHE A 164 -17.36 7.54 14.85
CA PHE A 164 -17.57 8.87 14.24
C PHE A 164 -18.66 9.64 14.97
#